data_AF-A0A5C6DT02-F1
#
_entry.id   AF-A0A5C6DT02-F1
#
_cell.length_a   1.000
_cell.length_b   1.000
_cell.length_c   1.000
_cell.angle_alpha   90.00
_cell.angle_beta   90.00
_cell.angle_gamma   90.00
#
_symmetry.space_group_name_H-M   'P 1'
#
loop_
_entity.id
_entity.type
_entity.pdbx_description
1 polymer ?
#
loop_
_entity_poly.entity_id
_entity_poly.type
_entity_poly.pdbx_seq_one_letter_code
_entity_poly.pdbx_strand_id
1 'polypeptide(L)'
;MLRRPERHLDRLTVEFRWEVTRRHPVYLQLWQVHQASQEMSPPGSWQELRQIEDVISACNAIRVVSEPVDPALSFAELSAMDPSGLFHCNALQPITVKMMLGLIGKHLSSDSLRQVAQSFTRLADGKDGALDTNEALIAFAEIINSVEPEMEAVMPGPFYVVSPVAPREQWQEDMARCQNYWREQLNLEPSRDRPRDYSNYLRAWDLSEGFGGGRYNRDGAKSFAEVGRVLSKDESTIRRWYHRAFFLITGHEFSNENWHSVMGFQQLSGFMGLTISPVCRERLKRANSQQHDVDFSTVQQDADFLDTATAPLPAADLRVICARICQLIEDGLTDGEIIDQVEIEFGPQQDLDEAEICNAINYLRSRDDVRRDYLGEL
;
A
#
# COMPACT_ATOMS: atom_id res chain seq x y z
N MET A 1 0.00 -8.27 4.31
CA MET A 1 -0.48 -6.99 3.71
C MET A 1 -1.48 -7.29 2.59
N LEU A 2 -2.67 -6.68 2.63
CA LEU A 2 -3.69 -6.86 1.59
C LEU A 2 -3.29 -6.14 0.29
N ARG A 3 -3.10 -6.88 -0.81
CA ARG A 3 -2.69 -6.30 -2.11
C ARG A 3 -3.90 -5.72 -2.85
N ARG A 4 -3.78 -4.51 -3.41
CA ARG A 4 -4.84 -3.91 -4.23
C ARG A 4 -5.02 -4.73 -5.52
N PRO A 5 -6.25 -5.07 -5.96
CA PRO A 5 -6.47 -5.77 -7.22
C PRO A 5 -5.85 -5.00 -8.40
N GLU A 6 -5.27 -5.73 -9.36
CA GLU A 6 -4.42 -5.20 -10.42
C GLU A 6 -5.02 -4.05 -11.22
N ARG A 7 -6.33 -4.07 -11.47
CA ARG A 7 -7.05 -3.09 -12.31
C ARG A 7 -8.02 -2.20 -11.54
N HIS A 8 -7.90 -2.17 -10.21
CA HIS A 8 -8.83 -1.43 -9.37
C HIS A 8 -8.76 0.07 -9.65
N LEU A 9 -7.56 0.64 -9.69
CA LEU A 9 -7.35 2.06 -9.98
C LEU A 9 -7.79 2.44 -11.40
N ASP A 10 -7.71 1.52 -12.36
CA ASP A 10 -8.01 1.80 -13.76
C ASP A 10 -9.47 2.23 -13.97
N ARG A 11 -10.35 1.79 -13.07
CA ARG A 11 -11.78 2.13 -13.07
C ARG A 11 -12.09 3.53 -12.53
N LEU A 12 -11.13 4.15 -11.85
CA LEU A 12 -11.29 5.47 -11.26
C LEU A 12 -10.84 6.54 -12.25
N THR A 13 -11.47 7.72 -12.17
CA THR A 13 -10.95 8.91 -12.83
C THR A 13 -9.59 9.27 -12.26
N VAL A 14 -8.77 9.94 -13.06
CA VAL A 14 -7.44 10.46 -12.72
C VAL A 14 -7.39 11.09 -11.31
N GLU A 15 -8.26 12.04 -11.02
CA GLU A 15 -8.36 12.70 -9.70
C GLU A 15 -8.51 11.68 -8.56
N PHE A 16 -9.52 10.82 -8.69
CA PHE A 16 -9.81 9.82 -7.67
C PHE A 16 -8.75 8.72 -7.54
N ARG A 17 -7.93 8.44 -8.57
CA ARG A 17 -6.75 7.55 -8.42
C ARG A 17 -5.76 8.12 -7.42
N TRP A 18 -5.51 9.43 -7.48
CA TRP A 18 -4.69 10.12 -6.50
C TRP A 18 -5.36 10.12 -5.13
N GLU A 19 -6.61 10.54 -5.05
CA GLU A 19 -7.32 10.67 -3.77
C GLU A 19 -7.42 9.34 -3.02
N VAL A 20 -7.63 8.21 -3.70
CA VAL A 20 -7.63 6.89 -3.05
C VAL A 20 -6.23 6.41 -2.68
N THR A 21 -5.21 6.78 -3.46
CA THR A 21 -3.82 6.37 -3.23
C THR A 21 -3.21 7.11 -2.04
N ARG A 22 -3.39 8.43 -1.95
CA ARG A 22 -2.87 9.24 -0.84
C ARG A 22 -3.52 8.91 0.52
N ARG A 23 -4.67 8.23 0.51
CA ARG A 23 -5.35 7.69 1.69
C ARG A 23 -4.92 6.28 2.04
N HIS A 24 -4.21 5.58 1.17
CA HIS A 24 -3.84 4.20 1.44
C HIS A 24 -2.75 4.16 2.52
N PRO A 25 -2.89 3.42 3.64
CA PRO A 25 -1.91 3.37 4.72
C PRO A 25 -0.48 3.06 4.28
N VAL A 26 -0.35 2.06 3.39
CA VAL A 26 0.94 1.69 2.79
C VAL A 26 1.60 2.84 2.03
N TYR A 27 0.82 3.70 1.36
CA TYR A 27 1.38 4.86 0.68
C TYR A 27 1.96 5.88 1.67
N LEU A 28 1.30 6.07 2.80
CA LEU A 28 1.77 7.00 3.83
C LEU A 28 3.05 6.49 4.51
N GLN A 29 3.16 5.18 4.74
CA GLN A 29 4.40 4.57 5.24
C GLN A 29 5.54 4.75 4.24
N LEU A 30 5.29 4.50 2.96
CA LEU A 30 6.25 4.76 1.89
C LEU A 30 6.71 6.21 1.92
N TRP A 31 5.78 7.17 2.02
CA TRP A 31 6.11 8.57 2.07
C TRP A 31 7.03 8.91 3.25
N GLN A 32 6.73 8.36 4.44
CA GLN A 32 7.58 8.55 5.63
C GLN A 32 8.99 7.96 5.44
N VAL A 33 9.09 6.74 4.90
CA VAL A 33 10.38 6.10 4.63
C VAL A 33 11.17 6.88 3.57
N HIS A 34 10.48 7.40 2.56
CA HIS A 34 11.10 8.24 1.54
C HIS A 34 11.61 9.56 2.11
N GLN A 35 10.84 10.23 2.99
CA GLN A 35 11.32 11.43 3.68
C GLN A 35 12.55 11.13 4.52
N ALA A 36 12.52 10.06 5.33
CA ALA A 36 13.64 9.65 6.14
C ALA A 36 14.89 9.32 5.29
N SER A 37 14.71 8.68 4.13
CA SER A 37 15.83 8.34 3.25
C SER A 37 16.41 9.54 2.49
N GLN A 38 15.61 10.59 2.24
CA GLN A 38 16.15 11.86 1.71
C GLN A 38 16.98 12.62 2.75
N GLU A 39 16.67 12.46 4.03
CA GLU A 39 17.40 13.08 5.14
C GLU A 39 18.69 12.31 5.51
N MET A 40 18.75 11.02 5.18
CA MET A 40 19.90 10.15 5.45
C MET A 40 20.89 10.11 4.27
N SER A 41 22.19 10.24 4.57
CA SER A 41 23.28 9.80 3.68
C SER A 41 23.16 8.30 3.36
N PRO A 42 23.83 7.75 2.32
CA PRO A 42 23.54 6.41 1.78
C PRO A 42 23.38 5.35 2.87
N PRO A 43 22.46 4.38 2.69
CA PRO A 43 22.02 3.49 3.75
C PRO A 43 23.22 2.88 4.46
N GLY A 44 23.34 3.18 5.76
CA GLY A 44 24.46 2.81 6.61
C GLY A 44 24.44 1.33 6.98
N SER A 45 23.33 0.63 6.73
CA SER A 45 23.13 -0.77 7.11
C SER A 45 22.34 -1.58 6.07
N TRP A 46 22.56 -2.90 6.07
CA TRP A 46 21.76 -3.87 5.31
C TRP A 46 20.28 -3.90 5.73
N GLN A 47 19.98 -3.48 6.96
CA GLN A 47 18.63 -3.44 7.50
C GLN A 47 17.82 -2.29 6.88
N GLU A 48 18.44 -1.13 6.67
CA GLU A 48 17.85 -0.01 5.93
C GLU A 48 17.57 -0.39 4.48
N LEU A 49 18.48 -1.12 3.82
CA LEU A 49 18.26 -1.62 2.47
C LEU A 49 17.05 -2.55 2.36
N ARG A 50 16.89 -3.50 3.30
CA ARG A 50 15.71 -4.38 3.33
C ARG A 50 14.42 -3.61 3.58
N GLN A 51 14.43 -2.61 4.45
CA GLN A 51 13.24 -1.77 4.67
C GLN A 51 12.83 -1.02 3.40
N ILE A 52 13.81 -0.52 2.63
CA ILE A 52 13.55 0.12 1.33
C ILE A 52 12.96 -0.90 0.35
N GLU A 53 13.49 -2.12 0.27
CA GLU A 53 12.97 -3.19 -0.59
C GLU A 53 11.53 -3.63 -0.21
N ASP A 54 11.26 -3.79 1.07
CA ASP A 54 9.93 -4.14 1.60
C ASP A 54 8.91 -3.06 1.25
N VAL A 55 9.30 -1.79 1.39
CA VAL A 55 8.49 -0.64 1.03
C VAL A 55 8.25 -0.61 -0.47
N ILE A 56 9.28 -0.74 -1.32
CA ILE A 56 9.12 -0.81 -2.78
C ILE A 56 8.18 -1.95 -3.18
N SER A 57 8.30 -3.11 -2.54
CA SER A 57 7.44 -4.27 -2.77
C SER A 57 5.98 -3.98 -2.38
N ALA A 58 5.77 -3.29 -1.26
CA ALA A 58 4.46 -2.82 -0.81
C ALA A 58 3.87 -1.77 -1.77
N CYS A 59 4.69 -0.89 -2.34
CA CYS A 59 4.26 0.09 -3.35
C CYS A 59 3.76 -0.57 -4.61
N ASN A 60 4.51 -1.56 -5.11
CA ASN A 60 4.08 -2.37 -6.24
C ASN A 60 2.74 -3.07 -5.97
N ALA A 61 2.53 -3.52 -4.73
CA ALA A 61 1.27 -4.14 -4.31
C ALA A 61 0.07 -3.16 -4.24
N ILE A 62 0.29 -1.85 -4.17
CA ILE A 62 -0.76 -0.81 -4.29
C ILE A 62 -0.72 -0.05 -5.62
N ARG A 63 0.16 -0.45 -6.54
CA ARG A 63 0.38 0.11 -7.89
C ARG A 63 0.95 1.54 -7.89
N VAL A 64 1.84 1.83 -6.95
CA VAL A 64 2.66 3.05 -6.95
C VAL A 64 4.04 2.69 -7.50
N VAL A 65 4.35 3.16 -8.71
CA VAL A 65 5.61 2.85 -9.45
C VAL A 65 6.57 4.06 -9.49
N SER A 66 6.12 5.14 -8.86
CA SER A 66 6.69 6.49 -8.65
C SER A 66 7.83 6.60 -7.67
N GLU A 67 8.55 7.72 -7.72
CA GLU A 67 8.89 8.40 -6.47
C GLU A 67 7.59 8.85 -5.79
N PRO A 68 7.39 8.60 -4.48
CA PRO A 68 6.19 9.04 -3.80
C PRO A 68 6.13 10.56 -3.75
N VAL A 69 4.92 11.09 -3.70
CA VAL A 69 4.62 12.51 -3.70
C VAL A 69 3.91 12.85 -2.39
N ASP A 70 4.05 14.08 -1.92
CA ASP A 70 3.45 14.52 -0.66
C ASP A 70 1.93 14.24 -0.65
N PRO A 71 1.44 13.36 0.25
CA PRO A 71 0.02 13.01 0.35
C PRO A 71 -0.86 14.18 0.80
N ALA A 72 -0.27 15.27 1.31
CA ALA A 72 -1.00 16.50 1.66
C ALA A 72 -1.50 17.25 0.43
N LEU A 73 -0.83 17.10 -0.72
CA LEU A 73 -1.21 17.77 -1.96
C LEU A 73 -2.57 17.26 -2.46
N SER A 74 -3.44 18.21 -2.79
CA SER A 74 -4.67 17.93 -3.52
C SER A 74 -4.37 17.56 -4.97
N PHE A 75 -5.31 16.90 -5.63
CA PHE A 75 -5.20 16.65 -7.06
C PHE A 75 -4.99 17.94 -7.88
N ALA A 76 -5.64 19.04 -7.50
CA ALA A 76 -5.50 20.32 -8.21
C ALA A 76 -4.07 20.85 -8.13
N GLU A 77 -3.45 20.80 -6.94
CA GLU A 77 -2.05 21.21 -6.73
C GLU A 77 -1.09 20.32 -7.51
N LEU A 78 -1.30 18.99 -7.47
CA LEU A 78 -0.53 18.06 -8.29
C LEU A 78 -0.65 18.36 -9.77
N SER A 79 -1.88 18.54 -10.28
CA SER A 79 -2.14 18.76 -11.70
C SER A 79 -1.51 20.04 -12.26
N ALA A 80 -1.17 20.99 -11.38
CA ALA A 80 -0.48 22.22 -11.73
C ALA A 80 1.06 22.05 -11.76
N MET A 81 1.59 20.94 -11.23
CA MET A 81 3.02 20.59 -11.34
C MET A 81 3.37 20.15 -12.77
N ASP A 82 4.66 20.12 -13.09
CA ASP A 82 5.15 19.67 -14.40
C ASP A 82 4.59 18.26 -14.72
N PRO A 83 4.01 18.01 -15.90
CA PRO A 83 3.47 16.70 -16.30
C PRO A 83 4.44 15.52 -16.13
N SER A 84 5.75 15.76 -16.07
CA SER A 84 6.76 14.75 -15.74
C SER A 84 6.65 14.19 -14.32
N GLY A 85 6.09 14.96 -13.36
CA GLY A 85 5.80 14.50 -11.99
C GLY A 85 4.42 13.87 -11.82
N LEU A 86 3.54 14.02 -12.82
CA LEU A 86 2.12 13.64 -12.76
C LEU A 86 1.80 12.25 -13.28
N PHE A 87 2.81 11.42 -13.55
CA PHE A 87 2.59 10.10 -14.15
C PHE A 87 1.63 9.21 -13.34
N HIS A 88 1.48 9.45 -12.04
CA HIS A 88 0.52 8.77 -11.18
C HIS A 88 -0.96 9.03 -11.49
N CYS A 89 -1.24 10.10 -12.21
CA CYS A 89 -2.58 10.62 -12.32
C CYS A 89 -3.23 10.24 -13.65
N ASN A 90 -2.49 10.17 -14.76
CA ASN A 90 -3.13 10.13 -16.08
C ASN A 90 -3.76 8.79 -16.46
N ALA A 91 -4.85 8.86 -17.25
CA ALA A 91 -5.46 7.70 -17.90
C ALA A 91 -4.58 7.13 -19.03
N LEU A 92 -3.69 7.96 -19.58
CA LEU A 92 -2.62 7.60 -20.49
C LEU A 92 -1.30 7.94 -19.83
N GLN A 93 -0.49 6.93 -19.54
CA GLN A 93 0.84 7.10 -18.96
C GLN A 93 1.88 6.84 -20.05
N PRO A 94 2.89 7.71 -20.24
CA PRO A 94 4.01 7.34 -21.07
C PRO A 94 4.74 6.18 -20.41
N ILE A 95 5.10 5.19 -21.22
CA ILE A 95 5.89 4.07 -20.76
C ILE A 95 7.32 4.58 -20.58
N THR A 96 7.79 4.63 -19.32
CA THR A 96 9.17 5.01 -19.03
C THR A 96 10.13 3.85 -19.33
N VAL A 97 11.41 4.14 -19.58
CA VAL A 97 12.45 3.10 -19.74
C VAL A 97 12.49 2.17 -18.51
N LYS A 98 12.37 2.74 -17.31
CA LYS A 98 12.30 1.98 -16.05
C LYS A 98 11.13 0.99 -16.04
N MET A 99 9.94 1.41 -16.52
CA MET A 99 8.79 0.52 -16.63
C MET A 99 9.03 -0.60 -17.64
N MET A 100 9.63 -0.29 -18.81
CA MET A 100 9.97 -1.33 -19.80
C MET A 100 10.95 -2.35 -19.22
N LEU A 101 12.01 -1.89 -18.54
CA LEU A 101 12.98 -2.77 -17.90
C LEU A 101 12.36 -3.66 -16.82
N GLY A 102 11.46 -3.09 -15.99
CA GLY A 102 10.73 -3.86 -14.98
C GLY A 102 9.80 -4.91 -15.59
N LEU A 103 9.15 -4.58 -16.71
CA LEU A 103 8.30 -5.50 -17.47
C LEU A 103 9.11 -6.63 -18.10
N ILE A 104 10.23 -6.30 -18.75
CA ILE A 104 11.19 -7.26 -19.31
C ILE A 104 11.67 -8.21 -18.20
N GLY A 105 12.14 -7.66 -17.07
CA GLY A 105 12.62 -8.46 -15.95
C GLY A 105 11.58 -9.37 -15.32
N LYS A 106 10.29 -9.00 -15.37
CA LYS A 106 9.19 -9.80 -14.82
C LYS A 106 8.74 -10.93 -15.75
N HIS A 107 8.82 -10.73 -17.07
CA HIS A 107 8.22 -11.63 -18.05
C HIS A 107 9.22 -12.56 -18.75
N LEU A 108 10.51 -12.24 -18.69
CA LEU A 108 11.56 -13.11 -19.20
C LEU A 108 12.02 -14.12 -18.14
N SER A 109 12.31 -15.34 -18.57
CA SER A 109 13.07 -16.30 -17.76
C SER A 109 14.47 -15.76 -17.44
N SER A 110 15.12 -16.33 -16.40
CA SER A 110 16.47 -15.91 -16.02
C SER A 110 17.49 -16.07 -17.15
N ASP A 111 17.32 -17.05 -18.04
CA ASP A 111 18.21 -17.27 -19.17
C ASP A 111 17.96 -16.23 -20.28
N SER A 112 16.70 -15.98 -20.66
CA SER A 112 16.31 -14.90 -21.58
C SER A 112 16.78 -13.53 -21.08
N LEU A 113 16.62 -13.25 -19.78
CA LEU A 113 17.07 -12.00 -19.16
C LEU A 113 18.60 -11.87 -19.20
N ARG A 114 19.33 -12.97 -18.99
CA ARG A 114 20.80 -12.98 -19.10
C ARG A 114 21.26 -12.70 -20.52
N GLN A 115 20.59 -13.26 -21.52
CA GLN A 115 20.91 -12.99 -22.93
C GLN A 115 20.66 -11.51 -23.29
N VAL A 116 19.53 -10.95 -22.89
CA VAL A 116 19.22 -9.52 -23.08
C VAL A 116 20.24 -8.64 -22.38
N ALA A 117 20.61 -8.97 -21.14
CA ALA A 117 21.64 -8.26 -20.39
C ALA A 117 23.01 -8.30 -21.09
N GLN A 118 23.42 -9.46 -21.62
CA GLN A 118 24.66 -9.60 -22.39
C GLN A 118 24.66 -8.77 -23.66
N SER A 119 23.53 -8.69 -24.37
CA SER A 119 23.38 -7.79 -25.51
C SER A 119 23.51 -6.33 -25.10
N PHE A 120 22.90 -5.91 -23.99
CA PHE A 120 23.08 -4.56 -23.45
C PHE A 120 24.52 -4.26 -22.99
N THR A 121 25.22 -5.23 -22.39
CA THR A 121 26.64 -5.07 -22.03
C THR A 121 27.50 -4.88 -23.28
N ARG A 122 27.31 -5.70 -24.32
CA ARG A 122 28.00 -5.55 -25.61
C ARG A 122 27.77 -4.18 -26.23
N LEU A 123 26.54 -3.68 -26.18
CA LEU A 123 26.17 -2.34 -26.64
C LEU A 123 26.87 -1.22 -25.84
N ALA A 124 26.98 -1.39 -24.52
CA ALA A 124 27.58 -0.41 -23.63
C ALA A 124 29.12 -0.36 -23.72
N ASP A 125 29.76 -1.48 -24.03
CA ASP A 125 31.21 -1.61 -24.16
C ASP A 125 31.77 -1.10 -25.51
N GLY A 126 30.91 -0.59 -26.40
CA GLY A 126 31.30 0.06 -27.65
C GLY A 126 32.28 1.22 -27.43
N LYS A 127 33.33 1.29 -28.26
CA LYS A 127 34.42 2.27 -28.10
C LYS A 127 33.91 3.71 -28.21
N ASP A 128 34.38 4.57 -27.31
CA ASP A 128 34.19 6.03 -27.29
C ASP A 128 32.79 6.57 -26.96
N GLY A 129 31.90 5.76 -26.38
CA GLY A 129 30.58 6.23 -25.92
C GLY A 129 29.62 6.64 -27.04
N ALA A 130 30.04 6.50 -28.30
CA ALA A 130 29.18 6.46 -29.45
C ALA A 130 28.84 4.99 -29.71
N LEU A 131 27.54 4.66 -29.71
CA LEU A 131 27.08 3.36 -30.20
C LEU A 131 27.66 3.17 -31.60
N ASP A 132 28.56 2.19 -31.79
CA ASP A 132 28.87 1.72 -33.13
C ASP A 132 27.57 1.22 -33.72
N THR A 133 26.98 2.01 -34.61
CA THR A 133 25.67 1.77 -35.21
C THR A 133 25.54 0.35 -35.77
N ASN A 134 26.65 -0.26 -36.23
CA ASN A 134 26.64 -1.62 -36.75
C ASN A 134 26.58 -2.69 -35.65
N GLU A 135 27.39 -2.57 -34.59
CA GLU A 135 27.29 -3.48 -33.44
C GLU A 135 25.93 -3.34 -32.76
N ALA A 136 25.39 -2.12 -32.73
CA ALA A 136 24.05 -1.87 -32.22
C ALA A 136 22.97 -2.57 -33.04
N LEU A 137 23.01 -2.42 -34.36
CA LEU A 137 22.07 -3.09 -35.26
C LEU A 137 22.19 -4.62 -35.19
N ILE A 138 23.40 -5.17 -35.03
CA ILE A 138 23.60 -6.62 -34.85
C ILE A 138 22.99 -7.10 -33.54
N ALA A 139 23.26 -6.43 -32.41
CA ALA A 139 22.69 -6.79 -31.13
C ALA A 139 21.16 -6.66 -31.11
N PHE A 140 20.60 -5.62 -31.75
CA PHE A 140 19.14 -5.51 -31.94
C PHE A 140 18.59 -6.59 -32.85
N ALA A 141 19.28 -6.95 -33.94
CA ALA A 141 18.87 -8.02 -34.82
C ALA A 141 18.90 -9.38 -34.13
N GLU A 142 19.85 -9.64 -33.22
CA GLU A 142 19.88 -10.86 -32.39
C GLU A 142 18.65 -10.94 -31.47
N ILE A 143 18.23 -9.81 -30.87
CA ILE A 143 17.03 -9.76 -30.03
C ILE A 143 15.77 -9.94 -30.88
N ILE A 144 15.65 -9.22 -32.00
CA ILE A 144 14.47 -9.27 -32.89
C ILE A 144 14.30 -10.64 -33.55
N ASN A 145 15.40 -11.32 -33.89
CA ASN A 145 15.36 -12.65 -34.51
C ASN A 145 15.44 -13.79 -33.48
N SER A 146 15.36 -13.48 -32.18
CA SER A 146 15.27 -14.50 -31.15
C SER A 146 14.00 -15.33 -31.36
N VAL A 147 14.14 -16.66 -31.32
CA VAL A 147 13.01 -17.59 -31.49
C VAL A 147 12.35 -17.93 -30.13
N GLU A 148 12.78 -17.25 -29.07
CA GLU A 148 12.29 -17.52 -27.72
C GLU A 148 10.80 -17.12 -27.60
N PRO A 149 9.89 -18.05 -27.26
CA PRO A 149 8.46 -17.76 -27.18
C PRO A 149 8.08 -16.62 -26.23
N GLU A 150 8.92 -16.36 -25.23
CA GLU A 150 8.75 -15.26 -24.26
C GLU A 150 8.97 -13.88 -24.89
N MET A 151 9.79 -13.78 -25.94
CA MET A 151 10.05 -12.53 -26.67
C MET A 151 8.89 -12.13 -27.60
N GLU A 152 8.10 -13.12 -28.02
CA GLU A 152 6.88 -12.96 -28.82
C GLU A 152 5.61 -12.83 -27.94
N ALA A 153 5.75 -12.93 -26.62
CA ALA A 153 4.61 -12.91 -25.72
C ALA A 153 3.97 -11.52 -25.70
N VAL A 154 2.64 -11.49 -25.90
CA VAL A 154 1.86 -10.26 -25.73
C VAL A 154 1.81 -9.92 -24.24
N MET A 155 2.39 -8.79 -23.88
CA MET A 155 2.40 -8.29 -22.51
C MET A 155 0.97 -8.13 -21.97
N PRO A 156 0.72 -8.41 -20.68
CA PRO A 156 -0.60 -8.23 -20.07
C PRO A 156 -0.92 -6.74 -19.88
N GLY A 157 -1.35 -6.09 -20.96
CA GLY A 157 -1.78 -4.69 -20.98
C GLY A 157 -1.56 -4.02 -22.35
N PRO A 158 -2.32 -2.97 -22.67
CA PRO A 158 -2.14 -2.22 -23.90
C PRO A 158 -0.82 -1.44 -23.93
N PHE A 159 0.12 -1.83 -24.79
CA PHE A 159 1.23 -0.99 -25.24
C PHE A 159 0.95 -0.56 -26.67
N TYR A 160 0.73 0.74 -26.88
CA TYR A 160 0.41 1.26 -28.21
C TYR A 160 1.50 2.22 -28.68
N VAL A 161 1.95 1.99 -29.91
CA VAL A 161 2.71 3.00 -30.65
C VAL A 161 1.73 3.99 -31.22
N VAL A 162 1.94 5.23 -30.86
CA VAL A 162 1.11 6.36 -31.24
C VAL A 162 1.81 7.12 -32.37
N SER A 163 1.13 7.34 -33.48
CA SER A 163 1.64 8.22 -34.54
C SER A 163 1.37 9.68 -34.18
N PRO A 164 2.41 10.53 -34.01
CA PRO A 164 2.22 11.93 -33.65
C PRO A 164 1.66 12.77 -34.81
N VAL A 165 1.71 12.25 -36.04
CA VAL A 165 1.21 12.92 -37.25
C VAL A 165 -0.20 12.47 -37.65
N ALA A 166 -0.77 11.49 -36.95
CA ALA A 166 -2.12 11.02 -37.25
C ALA A 166 -3.17 12.07 -36.88
N PRO A 167 -4.24 12.24 -37.68
CA PRO A 167 -5.35 13.13 -37.33
C PRO A 167 -6.01 12.76 -35.99
N ARG A 168 -6.49 13.76 -35.25
CA ARG A 168 -7.10 13.57 -33.93
C ARG A 168 -8.32 12.63 -33.96
N GLU A 169 -9.14 12.73 -35.00
CA GLU A 169 -10.34 11.90 -35.17
C GLU A 169 -9.96 10.42 -35.32
N GLN A 170 -9.00 10.13 -36.20
CA GLN A 170 -8.43 8.78 -36.38
C GLN A 170 -7.91 8.22 -35.06
N TRP A 171 -7.22 9.03 -34.27
CA TRP A 171 -6.74 8.68 -32.94
C TRP A 171 -7.84 8.28 -31.97
N GLN A 172 -8.94 9.04 -31.94
CA GLN A 172 -10.08 8.77 -31.07
C GLN A 172 -10.76 7.46 -31.47
N GLU A 173 -10.91 7.22 -32.77
CA GLU A 173 -11.48 5.97 -33.30
C GLU A 173 -10.61 4.75 -32.99
N ASP A 174 -9.30 4.85 -33.24
CA ASP A 174 -8.36 3.75 -32.97
C ASP A 174 -8.27 3.45 -31.47
N MET A 175 -8.21 4.48 -30.63
CA MET A 175 -8.20 4.32 -29.17
C MET A 175 -9.50 3.68 -28.66
N ALA A 176 -10.66 4.08 -29.20
CA ALA A 176 -11.94 3.48 -28.84
C ALA A 176 -12.01 1.99 -29.23
N ARG A 177 -11.51 1.65 -30.43
CA ARG A 177 -11.44 0.27 -30.92
C ARG A 177 -10.53 -0.59 -30.05
N CYS A 178 -9.33 -0.09 -29.74
CA CYS A 178 -8.37 -0.70 -28.83
C CYS A 178 -8.96 -0.93 -27.44
N GLN A 179 -9.67 0.06 -26.90
CA GLN A 179 -10.34 -0.05 -25.60
C GLN A 179 -11.41 -1.15 -25.61
N ASN A 180 -12.23 -1.23 -26.66
CA ASN A 180 -13.26 -2.25 -26.79
C ASN A 180 -12.68 -3.66 -26.91
N TYR A 181 -11.65 -3.83 -27.74
CA TYR A 181 -10.91 -5.10 -27.86
C TYR A 181 -10.43 -5.61 -26.49
N TRP A 182 -9.78 -4.74 -25.70
CA TRP A 182 -9.30 -5.16 -24.37
C TRP A 182 -10.43 -5.41 -23.38
N ARG A 183 -11.54 -4.65 -23.44
CA ARG A 183 -12.71 -4.93 -22.59
C ARG A 183 -13.25 -6.34 -22.86
N GLU A 184 -13.35 -6.72 -24.12
CA GLU A 184 -13.79 -8.06 -24.53
C GLU A 184 -12.79 -9.14 -24.10
N GLN A 185 -11.50 -8.98 -24.43
CA GLN A 185 -10.45 -9.95 -24.08
C GLN A 185 -10.33 -10.19 -22.58
N LEU A 186 -10.56 -9.15 -21.79
CA LEU A 186 -10.39 -9.18 -20.34
C LEU A 186 -11.70 -9.41 -19.59
N ASN A 187 -12.81 -9.65 -20.31
CA ASN A 187 -14.15 -9.80 -19.76
C ASN A 187 -14.51 -8.70 -18.75
N LEU A 188 -14.22 -7.44 -19.12
CA LEU A 188 -14.45 -6.28 -18.27
C LEU A 188 -15.87 -5.77 -18.46
N GLU A 189 -16.69 -5.99 -17.43
CA GLU A 189 -18.03 -5.41 -17.36
C GLU A 189 -17.98 -3.87 -17.37
N PRO A 190 -18.95 -3.20 -17.99
CA PRO A 190 -19.08 -1.75 -17.91
C PRO A 190 -19.22 -1.32 -16.45
N SER A 191 -18.29 -0.48 -15.98
CA SER A 191 -18.39 0.07 -14.63
C SER A 191 -19.67 0.90 -14.51
N ARG A 192 -20.57 0.49 -13.61
CA ARG A 192 -21.79 1.24 -13.23
C ARG A 192 -21.51 2.32 -12.19
N ASP A 193 -20.27 2.49 -11.78
CA ASP A 193 -19.94 3.46 -10.75
C ASP A 193 -20.27 4.87 -11.20
N ARG A 194 -20.71 5.67 -10.24
CA ARG A 194 -21.04 7.08 -10.43
C ARG A 194 -19.95 7.92 -9.77
N PRO A 195 -18.98 8.44 -10.54
CA PRO A 195 -17.87 9.22 -9.99
C PRO A 195 -18.31 10.40 -9.14
N ARG A 196 -19.50 10.95 -9.42
CA ARG A 196 -20.10 12.06 -8.65
C ARG A 196 -20.23 11.79 -7.15
N ASP A 197 -20.34 10.52 -6.75
CA ASP A 197 -20.58 10.13 -5.35
C ASP A 197 -19.26 9.82 -4.61
N TYR A 198 -18.13 9.72 -5.32
CA TYR A 198 -16.84 9.35 -4.73
C TYR A 198 -16.34 10.36 -3.69
N SER A 199 -16.59 11.65 -3.90
CA SER A 199 -16.22 12.70 -2.93
C SER A 199 -16.95 12.53 -1.59
N ASN A 200 -18.21 12.10 -1.61
CA ASN A 200 -18.98 11.81 -0.40
C ASN A 200 -18.44 10.58 0.33
N TYR A 201 -18.06 9.55 -0.42
CA TYR A 201 -17.46 8.34 0.15
C TYR A 201 -16.14 8.66 0.85
N LEU A 202 -15.22 9.33 0.14
CA LEU A 202 -13.94 9.72 0.72
C LEU A 202 -14.08 10.68 1.89
N ARG A 203 -15.05 11.59 1.87
CA ARG A 203 -15.31 12.48 3.02
C ARG A 203 -15.82 11.72 4.25
N ALA A 204 -16.66 10.70 4.05
CA ALA A 204 -17.08 9.83 5.16
C ALA A 204 -15.89 9.06 5.73
N TRP A 205 -15.00 8.55 4.88
CA TRP A 205 -13.74 7.93 5.30
C TRP A 205 -12.85 8.89 6.09
N ASP A 206 -12.59 10.08 5.55
CA ASP A 206 -11.70 11.06 6.15
C ASP A 206 -12.14 11.43 7.57
N LEU A 207 -13.44 11.65 7.78
CA LEU A 207 -13.98 11.92 9.11
C LEU A 207 -13.98 10.68 10.02
N SER A 208 -14.23 9.48 9.48
CA SER A 208 -14.32 8.24 10.28
C SER A 208 -12.97 7.71 10.73
N GLU A 209 -11.92 7.97 9.96
CA GLU A 209 -10.54 7.52 10.23
C GLU A 209 -9.62 8.66 10.68
N GLY A 210 -10.09 9.91 10.63
CA GLY A 210 -9.30 11.08 10.99
C GLY A 210 -8.22 11.41 9.96
N PHE A 211 -8.45 11.10 8.68
CA PHE A 211 -7.52 11.48 7.61
C PHE A 211 -7.64 12.97 7.29
N GLY A 212 -6.52 13.69 7.31
CA GLY A 212 -6.45 15.10 6.97
C GLY A 212 -5.00 15.58 6.85
N GLY A 213 -4.75 16.52 5.92
CA GLY A 213 -3.41 17.06 5.69
C GLY A 213 -2.37 16.00 5.32
N GLY A 214 -2.77 14.97 4.56
CA GLY A 214 -1.89 13.90 4.11
C GLY A 214 -1.52 12.87 5.19
N ARG A 215 -2.19 12.86 6.34
CA ARG A 215 -1.91 11.90 7.42
C ARG A 215 -3.17 11.47 8.14
N TYR A 216 -3.09 10.34 8.83
CA TYR A 216 -4.13 9.93 9.78
C TYR A 216 -3.85 10.53 11.15
N ASN A 217 -4.87 11.14 11.75
CA ASN A 217 -4.89 11.60 13.12
C ASN A 217 -5.91 10.78 13.92
N ARG A 218 -5.42 10.00 14.88
CA ARG A 218 -6.26 9.11 15.71
C ARG A 218 -7.31 9.87 16.51
N ASP A 219 -6.95 11.05 17.02
CA ASP A 219 -7.86 11.91 17.80
C ASP A 219 -8.90 12.59 16.91
N GLY A 220 -8.66 12.61 15.59
CA GLY A 220 -9.58 13.14 14.60
C GLY A 220 -10.65 12.14 14.16
N ALA A 221 -10.52 10.85 14.53
CA ALA A 221 -11.45 9.81 14.12
C ALA A 221 -12.82 9.97 14.80
N LYS A 222 -13.89 9.99 14.01
CA LYS A 222 -15.27 10.15 14.48
C LYS A 222 -16.08 8.85 14.35
N SER A 223 -17.05 8.68 15.24
CA SER A 223 -18.07 7.64 15.09
C SER A 223 -19.00 7.92 13.89
N PHE A 224 -19.66 6.90 13.34
CA PHE A 224 -20.61 7.11 12.23
C PHE A 224 -21.78 8.04 12.61
N ALA A 225 -22.20 8.03 13.88
CA ALA A 225 -23.21 8.95 14.38
C ALA A 225 -22.73 10.42 14.32
N GLU A 226 -21.48 10.68 14.71
CA GLU A 226 -20.89 12.03 14.63
C GLU A 226 -20.65 12.45 13.18
N VAL A 227 -20.16 11.54 12.33
CA VAL A 227 -20.02 11.79 10.89
C VAL A 227 -21.38 12.08 10.27
N GLY A 228 -22.43 11.36 10.67
CA GLY A 228 -23.81 11.59 10.22
C GLY A 228 -24.32 12.97 10.62
N ARG A 229 -24.03 13.43 11.84
CA ARG A 229 -24.31 14.80 12.28
C ARG A 229 -23.56 15.85 11.44
N VAL A 230 -22.27 15.62 11.16
CA VAL A 230 -21.44 16.56 10.39
C VAL A 230 -21.88 16.64 8.91
N LEU A 231 -22.27 15.52 8.31
CA LEU A 231 -22.66 15.44 6.91
C LEU A 231 -24.17 15.56 6.68
N SER A 232 -24.95 15.74 7.75
CA SER A 232 -26.42 15.76 7.73
C SER A 232 -27.00 14.54 7.01
N LYS A 233 -26.52 13.36 7.38
CA LYS A 233 -26.95 12.05 6.88
C LYS A 233 -27.23 11.09 8.01
N ASP A 234 -28.10 10.13 7.74
CA ASP A 234 -28.35 9.03 8.67
C ASP A 234 -27.14 8.09 8.74
N GLU A 235 -27.00 7.38 9.87
CA GLU A 235 -25.86 6.50 10.12
C GLU A 235 -25.74 5.38 9.08
N SER A 236 -26.86 4.85 8.58
CA SER A 236 -26.85 3.78 7.57
C SER A 236 -26.25 4.25 6.24
N THR A 237 -26.54 5.50 5.85
CA THR A 237 -25.93 6.14 4.69
C THR A 237 -24.42 6.34 4.89
N ILE A 238 -24.00 6.82 6.07
CA ILE A 238 -22.58 6.99 6.39
C ILE A 238 -21.84 5.67 6.34
N ARG A 239 -22.39 4.61 6.91
CA ARG A 239 -21.80 3.28 6.88
C ARG A 239 -21.61 2.78 5.45
N ARG A 240 -22.65 2.89 4.62
CA ARG A 240 -22.55 2.53 3.20
C ARG A 240 -21.48 3.35 2.48
N TRP A 241 -21.41 4.65 2.72
CA TRP A 241 -20.38 5.52 2.14
C TRP A 241 -18.98 5.13 2.58
N TYR A 242 -18.80 4.81 3.86
CA TYR A 242 -17.56 4.33 4.42
C TYR A 242 -17.12 3.00 3.81
N HIS A 243 -18.02 2.01 3.68
CA HIS A 243 -17.71 0.73 3.01
C HIS A 243 -17.31 0.95 1.55
N ARG A 244 -18.01 1.84 0.84
CA ARG A 244 -17.65 2.20 -0.54
C ARG A 244 -16.31 2.91 -0.62
N ALA A 245 -15.99 3.78 0.34
CA ALA A 245 -14.68 4.41 0.40
C ALA A 245 -13.56 3.39 0.67
N PHE A 246 -13.79 2.44 1.57
CA PHE A 246 -12.86 1.33 1.81
C PHE A 246 -12.60 0.54 0.53
N PHE A 247 -13.65 0.19 -0.21
CA PHE A 247 -13.52 -0.46 -1.51
C PHE A 247 -12.77 0.42 -2.51
N LEU A 248 -13.04 1.72 -2.59
CA LEU A 248 -12.32 2.63 -3.47
C LEU A 248 -10.82 2.71 -3.13
N ILE A 249 -10.47 2.74 -1.85
CA ILE A 249 -9.09 2.82 -1.37
C ILE A 249 -8.34 1.51 -1.58
N THR A 250 -8.95 0.38 -1.22
CA THR A 250 -8.24 -0.91 -1.13
C THR A 250 -8.48 -1.83 -2.32
N GLY A 251 -9.62 -1.66 -3.00
CA GLY A 251 -10.15 -2.57 -4.00
C GLY A 251 -10.81 -3.83 -3.44
N HIS A 252 -11.00 -3.90 -2.13
CA HIS A 252 -11.62 -5.02 -1.44
C HIS A 252 -12.91 -4.60 -0.76
N GLU A 253 -13.89 -5.50 -0.69
CA GLU A 253 -15.09 -5.26 0.10
C GLU A 253 -14.71 -5.10 1.58
N PHE A 254 -15.43 -4.23 2.27
CA PHE A 254 -15.18 -4.00 3.68
C PHE A 254 -15.50 -5.26 4.48
N SER A 255 -14.51 -5.71 5.24
CA SER A 255 -14.64 -6.68 6.33
C SER A 255 -13.71 -6.23 7.45
N ASN A 256 -13.96 -6.68 8.68
CA ASN A 256 -13.05 -6.37 9.80
C ASN A 256 -11.63 -6.89 9.52
N GLU A 257 -11.52 -8.09 8.94
CA GLU A 257 -10.24 -8.69 8.56
C GLU A 257 -9.49 -7.85 7.50
N ASN A 258 -10.18 -7.41 6.45
CA ASN A 258 -9.60 -6.56 5.43
C ASN A 258 -9.21 -5.18 6.00
N TRP A 259 -10.05 -4.64 6.88
CA TRP A 259 -9.74 -3.39 7.57
C TRP A 259 -8.50 -3.53 8.45
N HIS A 260 -8.39 -4.59 9.25
CA HIS A 260 -7.19 -4.86 10.04
C HIS A 260 -5.94 -5.04 9.18
N SER A 261 -6.07 -5.74 8.06
CA SER A 261 -4.96 -5.97 7.14
C SER A 261 -4.41 -4.70 6.48
N VAL A 262 -5.23 -3.63 6.43
CA VAL A 262 -4.90 -2.35 5.78
C VAL A 262 -4.59 -1.27 6.81
N MET A 263 -5.53 -1.04 7.72
CA MET A 263 -5.50 0.03 8.73
C MET A 263 -4.90 -0.43 10.06
N GLY A 264 -4.85 -1.74 10.32
CA GLY A 264 -4.41 -2.28 11.61
C GLY A 264 -3.04 -1.76 11.99
N PHE A 265 -2.02 -1.89 11.13
CA PHE A 265 -0.71 -1.35 11.48
C PHE A 265 -0.75 0.17 11.73
N GLN A 266 -1.49 0.97 10.97
CA GLN A 266 -1.49 2.42 11.15
C GLN A 266 -2.26 2.90 12.39
N GLN A 267 -3.42 2.29 12.67
CA GLN A 267 -4.24 2.61 13.82
C GLN A 267 -3.75 1.95 15.11
N LEU A 268 -2.96 0.88 14.99
CA LEU A 268 -2.48 0.05 16.11
C LEU A 268 -0.97 0.12 16.33
N SER A 269 -0.18 0.77 15.48
CA SER A 269 1.27 0.95 15.70
C SER A 269 1.61 1.81 16.92
N GLY A 270 0.62 2.35 17.63
CA GLY A 270 0.82 2.92 18.98
C GLY A 270 0.08 2.14 20.05
N PHE A 271 -0.12 0.84 19.85
CA PHE A 271 -0.60 -0.10 20.86
C PHE A 271 0.43 -0.33 21.98
N MET A 272 1.65 0.20 21.82
CA MET A 272 2.68 0.28 22.85
C MET A 272 3.04 1.76 23.06
N GLY A 273 2.38 2.42 24.01
CA GLY A 273 2.70 3.78 24.46
C GLY A 273 1.88 4.99 23.95
N LEU A 274 0.78 4.84 23.18
CA LEU A 274 -0.11 5.98 22.85
C LEU A 274 -1.60 5.62 22.97
N THR A 275 -2.41 6.56 23.46
CA THR A 275 -3.87 6.45 23.56
C THR A 275 -4.50 6.09 22.22
N ILE A 276 -4.87 4.82 22.06
CA ILE A 276 -5.71 4.35 20.94
C ILE A 276 -7.07 5.04 21.10
N SER A 277 -7.54 5.72 20.05
CA SER A 277 -8.85 6.34 20.12
C SER A 277 -9.91 5.30 20.48
N PRO A 278 -10.91 5.63 21.33
CA PRO A 278 -11.95 4.68 21.73
C PRO A 278 -12.65 4.01 20.53
N VAL A 279 -12.76 4.75 19.42
CA VAL A 279 -13.33 4.25 18.15
C VAL A 279 -12.46 3.15 17.55
N CYS A 280 -11.14 3.33 17.47
CA CYS A 280 -10.22 2.32 16.95
C CYS A 280 -10.17 1.08 17.88
N ARG A 281 -10.23 1.30 19.20
CA ARG A 281 -10.25 0.22 20.20
C ARG A 281 -11.52 -0.62 20.13
N GLU A 282 -12.69 -0.01 19.92
CA GLU A 282 -13.94 -0.77 19.75
C GLU A 282 -13.99 -1.54 18.41
N ARG A 283 -13.41 -1.00 17.33
CA ARG A 283 -13.26 -1.73 16.07
C ARG A 283 -12.44 -3.03 16.25
N LEU A 284 -11.39 -2.99 17.08
CA LEU A 284 -10.58 -4.17 17.43
C LEU A 284 -11.35 -5.23 18.21
N LYS A 285 -12.04 -4.84 19.29
CA LYS A 285 -12.73 -5.79 20.17
C LYS A 285 -13.76 -6.64 19.42
N ARG A 286 -14.39 -6.05 18.40
CA ARG A 286 -15.46 -6.69 17.64
C ARG A 286 -14.97 -7.48 16.43
N ALA A 287 -13.71 -7.34 16.02
CA ALA A 287 -13.11 -8.19 15.00
C ALA A 287 -12.87 -9.63 15.47
N ASN A 288 -12.65 -9.82 16.79
CA ASN A 288 -12.48 -11.14 17.41
C ASN A 288 -13.81 -11.84 17.76
N SER A 289 -14.95 -11.17 17.62
CA SER A 289 -16.26 -11.77 17.83
C SER A 289 -16.78 -12.36 16.51
N GLN A 290 -16.99 -13.67 16.49
CA GLN A 290 -17.36 -14.48 15.32
C GLN A 290 -18.46 -13.86 14.43
N GLN A 291 -18.12 -13.71 13.14
CA GLN A 291 -18.88 -14.11 11.94
C GLN A 291 -20.33 -13.63 11.70
N HIS A 292 -20.90 -12.72 12.49
CA HIS A 292 -22.15 -12.06 12.10
C HIS A 292 -21.94 -10.58 11.75
N ASP A 293 -22.61 -10.20 10.66
CA ASP A 293 -22.78 -8.86 10.13
C ASP A 293 -23.54 -7.99 11.17
N VAL A 294 -22.87 -7.59 12.27
CA VAL A 294 -23.52 -6.86 13.39
C VAL A 294 -22.92 -5.47 13.61
N ASP A 295 -23.75 -4.52 13.20
CA ASP A 295 -24.01 -3.15 13.67
C ASP A 295 -22.99 -2.41 14.58
N PHE A 296 -22.45 -1.30 14.06
CA PHE A 296 -21.53 -0.36 14.73
C PHE A 296 -22.23 0.75 15.55
N SER A 297 -23.48 0.57 15.98
CA SER A 297 -24.40 1.68 16.32
C SER A 297 -24.40 2.17 17.77
N THR A 298 -23.38 1.90 18.61
CA THR A 298 -23.38 2.46 19.97
C THR A 298 -22.00 2.53 20.61
N VAL A 299 -21.57 3.75 20.93
CA VAL A 299 -20.47 4.03 21.87
C VAL A 299 -21.00 5.04 22.89
N GLN A 300 -21.09 4.63 24.16
CA GLN A 300 -21.17 5.54 25.30
C GLN A 300 -19.74 5.84 25.77
N GLN A 301 -19.45 7.13 25.97
CA GLN A 301 -18.18 7.61 26.49
C GLN A 301 -18.16 7.39 27.99
N ASP A 302 -17.23 6.57 28.48
CA ASP A 302 -16.76 6.67 29.86
C ASP A 302 -15.31 7.16 29.82
N ALA A 303 -15.10 8.32 30.44
CA ALA A 303 -13.87 9.13 30.35
C ALA A 303 -12.87 8.88 31.48
N ASP A 304 -13.13 7.93 32.38
CA ASP A 304 -12.29 7.69 33.56
C ASP A 304 -11.57 6.34 33.45
N PHE A 305 -10.49 6.27 32.65
CA PHE A 305 -9.42 5.31 32.93
C PHE A 305 -8.11 5.68 32.20
N LEU A 306 -7.20 6.28 32.98
CA LEU A 306 -5.73 6.32 32.83
C LEU A 306 -5.11 7.31 31.84
N ASP A 307 -4.82 8.50 32.38
CA ASP A 307 -3.65 9.33 32.06
C ASP A 307 -2.39 8.68 32.68
N THR A 308 -1.58 7.96 31.91
CA THR A 308 -0.15 7.79 32.25
C THR A 308 0.70 7.32 31.06
N ALA A 309 1.79 8.06 30.81
CA ALA A 309 3.11 7.60 30.31
C ALA A 309 3.20 7.19 28.81
N THR A 310 4.32 7.23 28.06
CA THR A 310 5.69 7.79 28.18
C THR A 310 6.31 7.82 26.75
N ALA A 311 7.57 8.26 26.60
CA ALA A 311 8.27 8.50 25.33
C ALA A 311 8.44 7.26 24.39
N PRO A 312 8.61 7.46 23.06
CA PRO A 312 8.62 6.37 22.08
C PRO A 312 9.88 5.50 22.11
N LEU A 313 9.68 4.17 22.01
CA LEU A 313 10.73 3.17 21.77
C LEU A 313 11.09 3.03 20.28
N PRO A 314 12.34 2.70 19.93
CA PRO A 314 12.74 2.41 18.55
C PRO A 314 12.09 1.11 18.01
N ALA A 315 11.65 1.12 16.74
CA ALA A 315 10.98 -0.02 16.09
C ALA A 315 11.82 -1.32 16.00
N ALA A 316 13.14 -1.24 16.17
CA ALA A 316 14.03 -2.41 16.18
C ALA A 316 13.88 -3.26 17.47
N ASP A 317 13.58 -2.61 18.59
CA ASP A 317 13.45 -3.25 19.89
C ASP A 317 12.17 -4.07 20.01
N LEU A 318 11.09 -3.58 19.42
CA LEU A 318 9.78 -4.22 19.44
C LEU A 318 9.76 -5.57 18.72
N ARG A 319 10.53 -5.68 17.62
CA ARG A 319 10.61 -6.94 16.86
C ARG A 319 11.29 -8.04 17.66
N VAL A 320 12.29 -7.67 18.46
CA VAL A 320 13.01 -8.58 19.38
C VAL A 320 12.09 -9.04 20.50
N ILE A 321 11.32 -8.11 21.08
CA ILE A 321 10.35 -8.43 22.14
C ILE A 321 9.25 -9.34 21.62
N CYS A 322 8.65 -9.06 20.46
CA CYS A 322 7.62 -9.91 19.88
C CYS A 322 8.14 -11.30 19.51
N ALA A 323 9.34 -11.40 18.93
CA ALA A 323 9.97 -12.69 18.66
C ALA A 323 10.21 -13.48 19.95
N ARG A 324 10.62 -12.80 21.02
CA ARG A 324 10.82 -13.43 22.33
C ARG A 324 9.51 -13.92 22.95
N ILE A 325 8.45 -13.11 22.91
CA ILE A 325 7.11 -13.52 23.37
C ILE A 325 6.61 -14.73 22.58
N CYS A 326 6.78 -14.76 21.25
CA CYS A 326 6.43 -15.91 20.43
C CYS A 326 7.16 -17.18 20.89
N GLN A 327 8.47 -17.10 21.14
CA GLN A 327 9.25 -18.23 21.65
C GLN A 327 8.71 -18.72 23.00
N LEU A 328 8.45 -17.81 23.94
CA LEU A 328 7.94 -18.17 25.27
C LEU A 328 6.52 -18.77 25.22
N ILE A 329 5.70 -18.37 24.23
CA ILE A 329 4.40 -19.01 23.95
C ILE A 329 4.60 -20.45 23.44
N GLU A 330 5.56 -20.69 22.54
CA GLU A 330 5.86 -22.05 22.03
C GLU A 330 6.47 -22.96 23.08
N ASP A 331 7.27 -22.39 23.98
CA ASP A 331 7.83 -23.06 25.14
C ASP A 331 6.74 -23.42 26.18
N GLY A 332 5.49 -22.99 25.96
CA GLY A 332 4.31 -23.40 26.72
C GLY A 332 4.13 -22.63 28.04
N LEU A 333 4.78 -21.47 28.19
CA LEU A 333 4.69 -20.68 29.41
C LEU A 333 3.28 -20.08 29.58
N THR A 334 2.91 -19.87 30.84
CA THR A 334 1.71 -19.12 31.23
C THR A 334 1.94 -17.62 31.07
N ASP A 335 0.86 -16.83 30.95
CA ASP A 335 0.97 -15.40 30.69
C ASP A 335 1.77 -14.66 31.79
N GLY A 336 1.62 -15.06 33.05
CA GLY A 336 2.42 -14.53 34.16
C GLY A 336 3.91 -14.83 34.02
N GLU A 337 4.26 -16.07 33.64
CA GLU A 337 5.67 -16.44 33.43
C GLU A 337 6.29 -15.73 32.22
N ILE A 338 5.50 -15.49 31.17
CA ILE A 338 5.95 -14.73 29.99
C ILE A 338 6.19 -13.27 30.38
N ILE A 339 5.29 -12.66 31.16
CA ILE A 339 5.41 -11.28 31.65
C ILE A 339 6.68 -11.12 32.47
N ASP A 340 6.86 -11.97 33.49
CA ASP A 340 8.04 -11.94 34.36
C ASP A 340 9.34 -12.05 33.53
N GLN A 341 9.35 -12.93 32.53
CA GLN A 341 10.55 -13.17 31.73
C GLN A 341 10.86 -12.04 30.74
N VAL A 342 9.83 -11.42 30.15
CA VAL A 342 9.99 -10.24 29.29
C VAL A 342 10.42 -9.03 30.13
N GLU A 343 9.89 -8.86 31.34
CA GLU A 343 10.28 -7.78 32.25
C GLU A 343 11.73 -7.95 32.73
N ILE A 344 12.19 -9.17 33.02
CA ILE A 344 13.58 -9.44 33.37
C ILE A 344 14.53 -9.13 32.20
N GLU A 345 14.17 -9.51 30.98
CA GLU A 345 15.04 -9.40 29.81
C GLU A 345 15.07 -7.98 29.22
N PHE A 346 13.96 -7.25 29.27
CA PHE A 346 13.80 -5.96 28.60
C PHE A 346 13.35 -4.80 29.52
N GLY A 347 12.79 -5.11 30.69
CA GLY A 347 12.23 -4.12 31.63
C GLY A 347 13.20 -3.02 32.09
N PRO A 348 14.50 -3.28 32.36
CA PRO A 348 15.44 -2.22 32.74
C PRO A 348 15.74 -1.21 31.64
N GLN A 349 15.40 -1.53 30.38
CA GLN A 349 15.77 -0.74 29.20
C GLN A 349 14.57 -0.06 28.53
N GLN A 350 13.32 -0.47 28.81
CA GLN A 350 12.20 -0.13 27.92
C GLN A 350 10.89 0.35 28.56
N ASP A 351 10.80 0.61 29.87
CA ASP A 351 9.56 1.14 30.51
C ASP A 351 8.28 0.39 30.06
N LEU A 352 8.37 -0.93 29.85
CA LEU A 352 7.25 -1.77 29.42
C LEU A 352 6.33 -2.02 30.62
N ASP A 353 5.05 -1.68 30.48
CA ASP A 353 4.07 -2.02 31.51
C ASP A 353 3.52 -3.45 31.35
N GLU A 354 3.10 -4.05 32.46
CA GLU A 354 2.56 -5.42 32.49
C GLU A 354 1.35 -5.58 31.54
N ALA A 355 0.53 -4.55 31.39
CA ALA A 355 -0.68 -4.60 30.56
C ALA A 355 -0.35 -4.65 29.06
N GLU A 356 0.72 -3.96 28.62
CA GLU A 356 1.23 -3.99 27.25
C GLU A 356 1.76 -5.37 26.89
N ILE A 357 2.53 -6.00 27.78
CA ILE A 357 3.03 -7.37 27.58
C ILE A 357 1.85 -8.35 27.52
N CYS A 358 0.89 -8.22 28.43
CA CYS A 358 -0.32 -9.06 28.46
C CYS A 358 -1.13 -8.95 27.16
N ASN A 359 -1.27 -7.75 26.64
CA ASN A 359 -1.97 -7.49 25.39
C ASN A 359 -1.23 -8.08 24.17
N ALA A 360 0.11 -7.99 24.13
CA ALA A 360 0.92 -8.62 23.09
C ALA A 360 0.81 -10.15 23.12
N ILE A 361 0.81 -10.77 24.31
CA ILE A 361 0.60 -12.21 24.48
C ILE A 361 -0.75 -12.64 23.91
N ASN A 362 -1.83 -11.96 24.29
CA ASN A 362 -3.19 -12.24 23.81
C ASN A 362 -3.28 -12.16 22.28
N TYR A 363 -2.67 -11.12 21.69
CA TYR A 363 -2.61 -10.96 20.25
C TYR A 363 -1.86 -12.12 19.56
N LEU A 364 -0.66 -12.45 20.03
CA LEU A 364 0.19 -13.49 19.43
C LEU A 364 -0.37 -14.91 19.62
N ARG A 365 -1.04 -15.21 20.74
CA ARG A 365 -1.77 -16.48 20.92
C ARG A 365 -2.93 -16.62 19.93
N SER A 366 -3.57 -15.52 19.53
CA SER A 366 -4.72 -15.54 18.62
C SER A 366 -4.35 -15.64 17.12
N ARG A 367 -3.06 -15.51 16.77
CA ARG A 367 -2.59 -15.31 15.39
C ARG A 367 -1.36 -16.19 15.09
N ASP A 368 -1.60 -17.48 14.87
CA ASP A 368 -0.56 -18.46 14.51
C ASP A 368 0.23 -18.07 13.24
N ASP A 369 -0.43 -17.41 12.28
CA ASP A 369 0.20 -16.91 11.05
C ASP A 369 1.25 -15.84 11.34
N VAL A 370 0.95 -14.93 12.27
CA VAL A 370 1.86 -13.86 12.69
C VAL A 370 3.01 -14.42 13.52
N ARG A 371 2.77 -15.43 14.38
CA ARG A 371 3.85 -16.04 15.18
C ARG A 371 4.93 -16.67 14.30
N ARG A 372 4.55 -17.40 13.25
CA ARG A 372 5.50 -18.05 12.32
C ARG A 372 6.44 -17.05 11.65
N ASP A 373 5.91 -15.88 11.26
CA ASP A 373 6.72 -14.80 10.69
C ASP A 373 7.79 -14.29 11.66
N TYR A 374 7.50 -14.22 12.96
CA TYR A 374 8.46 -13.79 13.99
C TYR A 374 9.49 -14.87 14.34
N LEU A 375 9.14 -16.14 14.18
CA LEU A 375 10.03 -17.29 14.45
C LEU A 375 10.92 -17.65 13.25
N GLY A 376 10.69 -17.05 12.09
CA GLY A 376 11.47 -17.33 10.88
C GLY A 376 11.13 -18.68 10.24
N GLU A 377 9.98 -19.25 10.57
CA GLU A 377 9.45 -20.46 9.94
C GLU A 377 8.60 -20.08 8.71
N LEU A 378 9.26 -19.89 7.57
CA LEU A 378 8.61 -19.75 6.25
C LEU A 378 8.97 -20.92 5.33
#